data_AF-A0A0S2S2G2-F1
#
_entry.id   AF-A0A0S2S2G2-F1
#
_cell.length_a   1.000
_cell.length_b   1.000
_cell.length_c   1.000
_cell.angle_alpha   90.00
_cell.angle_beta   90.00
_cell.angle_gamma   90.00
#
_symmetry.space_group_name_H-M   'P 1'
#
loop_
_entity.id
_entity.type
_entity.pdbx_description
1 polymer ?
#
loop_
_entity_poly.entity_id
_entity_poly.type
_entity_poly.pdbx_seq_one_letter_code
_entity_poly.pdbx_strand_id
1 'polypeptide(L)'
;MFIQPLKPARSAMNKRVAGQSETVDASGHLLVCRCEEVSMAQLEQACRMGVDTVRQLKMATRVTMGACQGRVCRQLVESWFYSQCPAARREAELLSQRPPVRPVTFGQLAEGGSL
;
A
#
# COMPACT_ATOMS: atom_id res chain seq x y z
N MET A 1 -27.63 3.49 -27.53
CA MET A 1 -27.93 4.52 -26.52
C MET A 1 -28.96 3.95 -25.55
N PHE A 2 -28.52 3.18 -24.55
CA PHE A 2 -29.38 2.71 -23.46
C PHE A 2 -28.57 2.88 -22.18
N ILE A 3 -28.84 4.01 -21.53
CA ILE A 3 -28.19 4.44 -20.30
C ILE A 3 -28.90 3.68 -19.18
N GLN A 4 -28.23 2.72 -18.56
CA GLN A 4 -28.71 2.10 -17.33
C GLN A 4 -28.51 3.10 -16.18
N PRO A 5 -29.52 3.35 -15.34
CA PRO A 5 -29.38 4.27 -14.21
C PRO A 5 -28.45 3.65 -13.15
N LEU A 6 -27.42 4.41 -12.76
CA LEU A 6 -26.63 4.13 -11.55
C LEU A 6 -27.57 4.19 -10.34
N LYS A 7 -27.96 3.02 -9.82
CA LYS A 7 -28.61 2.92 -8.51
C LYS A 7 -27.61 3.38 -7.43
N PRO A 8 -28.01 4.23 -6.47
CA PRO A 8 -27.14 4.65 -5.40
C PRO A 8 -26.99 3.50 -4.40
N ALA A 9 -25.81 2.90 -4.32
CA ALA A 9 -25.45 2.02 -3.20
C ALA A 9 -25.13 2.87 -1.96
N ARG A 10 -26.14 3.58 -1.45
CA ARG A 10 -26.14 4.04 -0.05
C ARG A 10 -26.44 2.83 0.82
N SER A 11 -25.40 2.02 1.09
CA SER A 11 -25.49 1.00 2.14
C SER A 11 -24.72 1.49 3.35
N ALA A 12 -25.48 1.86 4.37
CA ALA A 12 -25.00 2.15 5.70
C ALA A 12 -24.30 0.90 6.25
N MET A 13 -22.99 0.97 6.50
CA MET A 13 -22.26 -0.08 7.20
C MET A 13 -21.29 0.55 8.21
N ASN A 14 -21.78 0.59 9.46
CA ASN A 14 -21.09 0.64 10.75
C ASN A 14 -20.06 1.76 11.04
N LYS A 15 -20.59 2.85 11.60
CA LYS A 15 -19.87 3.83 12.42
C LYS A 15 -19.37 3.19 13.73
N ARG A 16 -18.22 2.50 13.73
CA ARG A 16 -17.47 2.18 14.96
C ARG A 16 -15.96 2.10 14.73
N VAL A 17 -15.34 3.24 14.40
CA VAL A 17 -14.02 3.60 14.94
C VAL A 17 -14.14 5.05 15.37
N ALA A 18 -14.67 5.23 16.58
CA ALA A 18 -14.54 6.48 17.31
C ALA A 18 -13.09 6.55 17.81
N GLY A 19 -12.22 7.12 16.99
CA GLY A 19 -10.89 7.56 17.35
C GLY A 19 -10.70 8.91 16.66
N GLN A 20 -11.00 9.98 17.39
CA GLN A 20 -10.64 11.33 16.98
C GLN A 20 -9.10 11.38 16.99
N SER A 21 -8.46 11.34 15.82
CA SER A 21 -7.11 11.88 15.71
C SER A 21 -7.27 13.31 15.27
N GLU A 22 -7.01 14.22 16.20
CA GLU A 22 -6.73 15.62 15.94
C GLU A 22 -5.88 15.75 14.67
N THR A 23 -6.28 16.66 13.78
CA THR A 23 -5.55 16.99 12.56
C THR A 23 -4.24 17.66 12.95
N VAL A 24 -3.22 16.85 13.25
CA VAL A 24 -1.85 17.33 13.17
C VAL A 24 -1.58 17.50 11.67
N ASP A 25 -1.35 18.73 11.25
CA ASP A 25 -0.90 19.16 9.92
C ASP A 25 0.53 18.65 9.62
N ALA A 26 0.78 17.38 9.93
CA ALA A 26 2.03 16.64 9.77
C ALA A 26 1.86 15.47 8.80
N SER A 27 0.72 15.36 8.11
CA SER A 27 0.47 14.32 7.10
C SER A 27 1.58 14.29 6.04
N GLY A 28 2.19 15.44 5.74
CA GLY A 28 3.35 15.52 4.85
C GLY A 28 4.59 14.76 5.32
N HIS A 29 4.81 14.65 6.62
CA HIS A 29 5.98 14.01 7.23
C HIS A 29 5.70 12.60 7.78
N LEU A 30 4.45 12.12 7.69
CA LEU A 30 4.10 10.79 8.18
C LEU A 30 4.77 9.72 7.32
N LEU A 31 5.76 9.03 7.89
CA LEU A 31 6.47 7.94 7.23
C LEU A 31 5.62 6.67 7.22
N VAL A 32 5.32 6.19 6.02
CA VAL A 32 4.61 4.93 5.76
C VAL A 32 5.59 3.78 5.64
N CYS A 33 6.71 3.99 4.93
CA CYS A 33 7.76 2.99 4.79
C CYS A 33 9.03 3.41 5.52
N ARG A 34 9.33 2.79 6.65
CA ARG A 34 10.57 3.06 7.39
C ARG A 34 11.84 2.70 6.60
N CYS A 35 11.79 1.63 5.79
CA CYS A 35 13.00 1.15 5.10
C CYS A 35 13.39 1.98 3.89
N GLU A 36 12.41 2.63 3.25
CA GLU A 36 12.60 3.42 2.03
C GLU A 36 12.30 4.91 2.29
N GLU A 37 12.03 5.25 3.55
CA GLU A 37 11.69 6.60 4.01
C GLU A 37 10.55 7.27 3.22
N VAL A 38 9.57 6.47 2.80
CA VAL A 38 8.43 6.93 2.01
C VAL A 38 7.37 7.54 2.91
N SER A 39 7.04 8.80 2.68
CA SER A 39 5.99 9.57 3.35
C SER A 39 4.60 9.39 2.72
N MET A 40 3.55 9.72 3.47
CA MET A 40 2.17 9.77 2.96
C MET A 40 2.03 10.74 1.79
N ALA A 41 2.69 11.92 1.86
CA ALA A 41 2.65 12.90 0.78
C ALA A 41 3.19 12.35 -0.55
N GLN A 42 4.22 11.48 -0.51
CA GLN A 42 4.73 10.82 -1.71
C GLN A 42 3.73 9.83 -2.30
N LEU A 43 2.98 9.10 -1.45
CA LEU A 43 1.93 8.21 -1.93
C LEU A 43 0.77 8.99 -2.55
N GLU A 44 0.33 10.08 -1.91
CA GLU A 44 -0.71 10.97 -2.44
C GLU A 44 -0.30 11.62 -3.75
N GLN A 45 0.96 12.06 -3.86
CA GLN A 45 1.52 12.59 -5.09
C GLN A 45 1.50 11.55 -6.21
N ALA A 46 1.89 10.30 -5.92
CA ALA A 46 1.85 9.23 -6.91
C ALA A 46 0.41 8.94 -7.39
N CYS A 47 -0.58 8.95 -6.48
CA CYS A 47 -1.99 8.84 -6.87
C CYS A 47 -2.44 10.00 -7.78
N ARG A 48 -2.03 11.24 -7.48
CA ARG A 48 -2.32 12.41 -8.34
C ARG A 48 -1.69 12.32 -9.73
N MET A 49 -0.59 11.56 -9.87
CA MET A 49 0.06 11.29 -11.15
C MET A 49 -0.64 10.21 -11.98
N GLY A 50 -1.75 9.63 -11.50
CA GLY A 50 -2.54 8.66 -12.25
C GLY A 50 -2.13 7.20 -12.02
N VAL A 51 -1.55 6.90 -10.86
CA VAL A 51 -1.34 5.52 -10.43
C VAL A 51 -2.69 4.86 -10.13
N ASP A 52 -3.00 3.79 -10.87
CA ASP A 52 -4.28 3.08 -10.79
C ASP A 52 -4.18 1.76 -10.01
N THR A 53 -2.96 1.35 -9.64
CA THR A 53 -2.73 0.07 -8.98
C THR A 53 -1.65 0.11 -7.89
N VAL A 54 -1.71 -0.83 -6.94
CA VAL A 54 -0.72 -0.91 -5.84
C VAL A 54 0.67 -1.26 -6.36
N ARG A 55 0.79 -2.04 -7.45
CA ARG A 55 2.11 -2.30 -8.07
C ARG A 55 2.68 -1.02 -8.67
N GLN A 56 1.88 -0.24 -9.37
CA GLN A 56 2.32 1.04 -9.92
C GLN A 56 2.76 1.98 -8.79
N LEU A 57 2.02 2.02 -7.68
CA LEU A 57 2.41 2.78 -6.48
C LEU A 57 3.76 2.32 -5.93
N LYS A 58 3.97 1.00 -5.82
CA LYS A 58 5.25 0.39 -5.44
C LYS A 58 6.38 0.78 -6.38
N MET A 59 6.16 0.76 -7.70
CA MET A 59 7.18 1.11 -8.69
C MET A 59 7.51 2.60 -8.65
N ALA A 60 6.51 3.47 -8.45
CA ALA A 60 6.68 4.91 -8.43
C ALA A 60 7.38 5.41 -7.15
N THR A 61 7.11 4.79 -6.00
CA THR A 61 7.55 5.32 -4.69
C THR A 61 8.55 4.42 -3.96
N ARG A 62 8.81 3.21 -4.47
CA ARG A 62 9.56 2.13 -3.79
C ARG A 62 8.95 1.63 -2.49
N VAL A 63 7.74 2.08 -2.12
CA VAL A 63 7.05 1.56 -0.93
C VAL A 63 7.00 0.03 -0.98
N THR A 64 7.29 -0.65 0.14
CA THR A 64 7.41 -2.12 0.26
C THR A 64 8.68 -2.76 -0.34
N MET A 65 9.60 -2.01 -0.95
CA MET A 65 10.82 -2.56 -1.57
C MET A 65 12.06 -2.64 -0.66
N GLY A 66 12.02 -2.03 0.53
CA GLY A 66 13.18 -2.02 1.42
C GLY A 66 13.51 -3.37 2.07
N ALA A 67 14.51 -3.41 2.97
CA ALA A 67 15.00 -4.64 3.59
C ALA A 67 13.91 -5.49 4.31
N CYS A 68 12.82 -4.86 4.74
CA CYS A 68 11.69 -5.58 5.32
C CYS A 68 10.75 -6.24 4.30
N GLN A 69 10.91 -5.96 3.00
CA GLN A 69 10.07 -6.49 1.90
C GLN A 69 8.57 -6.33 2.15
N GLY A 70 8.16 -5.17 2.70
CA GLY A 70 6.76 -4.86 2.96
C GLY A 70 6.16 -5.52 4.20
N ARG A 71 6.93 -6.22 5.05
CA ARG A 71 6.40 -6.88 6.27
C ARG A 71 5.63 -5.94 7.21
N VAL A 72 6.03 -4.68 7.29
CA VAL A 72 5.42 -3.69 8.19
C VAL A 72 4.37 -2.83 7.47
N CYS A 73 4.72 -2.30 6.29
CA CYS A 73 3.92 -1.27 5.62
C CYS A 73 2.93 -1.79 4.58
N ARG A 74 3.04 -3.04 4.11
CA ARG A 74 2.24 -3.54 2.97
C ARG A 74 0.74 -3.46 3.22
N GLN A 75 0.27 -4.00 4.33
CA GLN A 75 -1.15 -4.02 4.68
C GLN A 75 -1.71 -2.60 4.83
N LEU A 76 -0.93 -1.71 5.45
CA LEU A 76 -1.29 -0.30 5.62
C LEU A 76 -1.46 0.40 4.26
N VAL A 77 -0.48 0.22 3.36
CA VAL A 77 -0.47 0.82 2.02
C VAL A 77 -1.59 0.27 1.15
N GLU A 78 -1.79 -1.05 1.13
CA GLU A 78 -2.88 -1.69 0.40
C GLU A 78 -4.24 -1.16 0.89
N SER A 79 -4.46 -1.14 2.21
CA SER A 79 -5.72 -0.68 2.81
C SER A 79 -5.98 0.79 2.53
N TRP A 80 -4.96 1.63 2.71
CA TRP A 80 -5.04 3.06 2.43
C TRP A 80 -5.32 3.32 0.95
N PHE A 81 -4.57 2.69 0.03
CA PHE A 81 -4.72 2.90 -1.40
C PHE A 81 -6.13 2.57 -1.88
N TYR A 82 -6.68 1.42 -1.46
CA TYR A 82 -8.03 1.03 -1.83
C TYR A 82 -9.13 1.86 -1.14
N SER A 83 -8.84 2.51 -0.01
CA SER A 83 -9.77 3.47 0.61
C SER A 83 -9.80 4.80 -0.16
N GLN A 84 -8.67 5.24 -0.71
CA GLN A 84 -8.55 6.51 -1.44
C GLN A 84 -8.99 6.39 -2.91
N CYS A 85 -8.78 5.22 -3.53
CA CYS A 85 -9.11 4.97 -4.94
C CYS A 85 -10.08 3.79 -5.07
N PRO A 86 -11.40 3.96 -4.80
CA PRO A 86 -12.38 2.88 -4.90
C PRO A 86 -12.53 2.28 -6.30
N ALA A 87 -12.22 3.06 -7.34
CA ALA A 87 -12.21 2.64 -8.73
C ALA A 87 -10.91 1.92 -9.16
N ALA A 88 -9.90 1.84 -8.27
CA ALA A 88 -8.66 1.13 -8.55
C ALA A 88 -8.93 -0.34 -8.83
N ARG A 89 -8.27 -0.89 -9.84
CA ARG A 89 -8.45 -2.29 -10.23
C ARG A 89 -7.91 -3.21 -9.13
N ARG A 90 -8.79 -3.98 -8.51
CA ARG A 90 -8.42 -5.00 -7.49
C ARG A 90 -7.88 -6.29 -8.10
N GLU A 91 -8.11 -6.51 -9.40
CA GLU A 91 -8.19 -7.85 -9.97
C GLU A 91 -6.85 -8.50 -10.40
N ALA A 92 -5.67 -7.93 -10.06
CA ALA A 92 -4.40 -8.54 -10.46
C ALA A 92 -3.15 -8.27 -9.59
N GLU A 93 -3.20 -7.51 -8.49
CA GLU A 93 -1.94 -6.97 -7.91
C GLU A 93 -1.88 -6.89 -6.39
N LEU A 94 -2.15 -8.02 -5.71
CA LEU A 94 -1.52 -8.19 -4.42
C LEU A 94 -0.01 -8.21 -4.62
N LEU A 95 0.72 -7.50 -3.75
CA LEU A 95 2.17 -7.50 -3.81
C LEU A 95 2.69 -8.91 -3.53
N SER A 96 3.29 -9.53 -4.54
CA SER A 96 3.77 -10.92 -4.43
C SER A 96 4.91 -11.03 -3.43
N GLN A 97 4.89 -12.10 -2.66
CA GLN A 97 6.00 -12.50 -1.81
C GLN A 97 6.94 -13.39 -2.61
N ARG A 98 8.24 -13.08 -2.55
CA ARG A 98 9.28 -13.85 -3.22
C ARG A 98 10.24 -14.40 -2.17
N PRO A 99 10.68 -15.66 -2.27
CA PRO A 99 11.75 -16.16 -1.43
C PRO A 99 13.08 -15.44 -1.77
N PRO A 100 13.99 -15.27 -0.79
CA PRO A 100 13.85 -15.62 0.62
C PRO A 100 13.04 -14.58 1.42
N VAL A 101 12.21 -15.04 2.37
CA VAL A 101 11.31 -14.16 3.15
C VAL A 101 12.08 -13.19 4.05
N ARG A 102 13.26 -13.60 4.53
CA ARG A 102 14.22 -12.77 5.24
C ARG A 102 15.51 -12.68 4.42
N PRO A 103 16.22 -11.55 4.45
CA PRO A 103 17.54 -11.48 3.86
C PRO A 103 18.44 -12.57 4.45
N VAL A 104 19.12 -13.30 3.57
CA VAL A 104 20.15 -14.27 3.92
C VAL A 104 21.45 -13.83 3.28
N THR A 105 22.56 -14.17 3.91
CA THR A 105 23.88 -13.94 3.33
C THR A 105 24.15 -14.94 2.19
N PHE A 106 25.06 -14.61 1.28
CA PHE A 106 25.46 -15.55 0.23
C PHE A 106 26.11 -16.82 0.79
N GLY A 107 26.81 -16.74 1.93
CA GLY A 107 27.39 -17.92 2.59
C GLY A 107 26.31 -18.90 3.07
N GLN A 108 25.28 -18.41 3.75
CA GLN A 108 24.13 -19.23 4.17
C GLN A 108 23.41 -19.88 3.00
N LEU A 109 23.31 -19.19 1.86
CA LEU A 109 22.71 -19.73 0.65
C LEU A 109 23.57 -20.84 0.04
N ALA A 110 24.89 -20.68 0.05
CA ALA A 110 25.84 -21.67 -0.48
C ALA A 110 25.88 -22.96 0.36
N GLU A 111 25.67 -22.86 1.67
CA GLU A 111 25.63 -24.00 2.61
C GLU A 111 24.30 -24.78 2.59
N GLY A 112 23.36 -24.42 1.73
CA GLY A 112 22.07 -25.13 1.59
C GLY A 112 20.94 -24.57 2.46
N GLY A 113 21.10 -23.38 3.04
CA GLY A 113 20.01 -22.67 3.71
C GLY A 113 19.62 -23.29 5.06
N SER A 114 20.58 -23.54 5.94
CA SER A 114 20.32 -23.77 7.36
C SER A 114 19.94 -22.45 8.05
N LEU A 115 18.63 -22.20 8.17
CA LEU A 115 18.04 -21.16 9.03
C LEU A 115 17.20 -21.79 10.13
#